data_AF-A0A7S1LRQ2-F1
#
_entry.id   AF-A0A7S1LRQ2-F1
#
_cell.length_a   1.000
_cell.length_b   1.000
_cell.length_c   1.000
_cell.angle_alpha   90.00
_cell.angle_beta   90.00
_cell.angle_gamma   90.00
#
_symmetry.space_group_name_H-M   'P 1'
#
loop_
_entity.id
_entity.type
_entity.pdbx_description
1 polymer ?
#
loop_
_entity_poly.entity_id
_entity_poly.type
_entity_poly.pdbx_seq_one_letter_code
_entity_poly.pdbx_strand_id
1 'polypeptide(L)'
;MLSSRVTWDVLWTIPTLRRVEADLDAGAAKAAAQALTACRVQGMFNDLHVHELILMRRSRMGDPPSGEHCATLLSAASSLRRLELSDARGMSGVCVAALRRPELLRSLEVGAGATAEPHDMVQHFARCRCLRSLHLSGSASTSAARALLEPLTRACPLLRTVVFRSTEGESRSVWVDTPAGTVHWARADTSSTKWARAT
;
A
#
# COMPACT_ATOMS: atom_id res chain seq x y z
N MET A 1 14.57 14.96 -3.88
CA MET A 1 13.15 14.56 -3.93
C MET A 1 12.75 14.43 -5.39
N LEU A 2 12.01 13.37 -5.73
CA LEU A 2 11.60 13.06 -7.10
C LEU A 2 10.39 13.93 -7.53
N SER A 3 10.61 15.23 -7.69
CA SER A 3 9.51 16.18 -7.97
C SER A 3 9.46 16.64 -9.43
N SER A 4 10.48 16.35 -10.23
CA SER A 4 10.55 16.81 -11.62
C SER A 4 10.41 15.65 -12.61
N ARG A 5 9.79 15.94 -13.76
CA ARG A 5 9.67 15.00 -14.89
C ARG A 5 11.01 14.39 -15.29
N VAL A 6 12.06 15.21 -15.35
CA VAL A 6 13.43 14.79 -15.71
C VAL A 6 13.97 13.75 -14.73
N THR A 7 13.69 13.91 -13.43
CA THR A 7 14.14 12.94 -12.42
C THR A 7 13.45 11.60 -12.59
N TRP A 8 12.17 11.63 -12.97
CA TRP A 8 11.43 10.41 -13.26
C TRP A 8 11.87 9.75 -14.57
N ASP A 9 12.13 10.54 -15.62
CA ASP A 9 12.69 10.05 -16.89
C ASP A 9 13.96 9.23 -16.65
N VAL A 10 14.87 9.74 -15.82
CA VAL A 10 16.10 9.01 -15.46
C VAL A 10 15.78 7.74 -14.67
N LEU A 11 14.85 7.78 -13.72
CA LEU A 11 14.50 6.59 -12.93
C LEU A 11 13.99 5.42 -13.78
N TRP A 12 13.18 5.68 -14.81
CA TRP A 12 12.65 4.60 -15.64
C TRP A 12 13.68 4.00 -16.61
N THR A 13 14.81 4.66 -16.79
CA THR A 13 15.94 4.07 -17.55
C THR A 13 16.76 3.11 -16.70
N ILE A 14 16.57 3.08 -15.38
CA ILE A 14 17.30 2.17 -14.50
C ILE A 14 16.60 0.80 -14.49
N PRO A 15 17.28 -0.27 -14.94
CA PRO A 15 16.63 -1.56 -15.18
C PRO A 15 16.16 -2.27 -13.90
N THR A 16 16.78 -1.99 -12.75
CA THR A 16 16.34 -2.54 -11.46
C THR A 16 16.50 -1.51 -10.35
N LEU A 17 15.44 -1.30 -9.59
CA LEU A 17 15.43 -0.37 -8.47
C LEU A 17 14.90 -1.10 -7.24
N ARG A 18 15.75 -1.39 -6.26
CA ARG A 18 15.30 -2.16 -5.11
C ARG A 18 14.19 -1.45 -4.32
N ARG A 19 14.34 -0.15 -4.12
CA ARG A 19 13.43 0.68 -3.34
C ARG A 19 13.33 2.06 -3.96
N VAL A 20 12.11 2.55 -4.13
CA VAL A 20 11.80 3.90 -4.55
C VAL A 20 10.95 4.55 -3.48
N GLU A 21 11.40 5.71 -3.02
CA GLU A 21 10.69 6.52 -2.04
C GLU A 21 10.42 7.88 -2.69
N ALA A 22 9.14 8.21 -2.81
CA ALA A 22 8.69 9.40 -3.50
C ALA A 22 7.70 10.16 -2.61
N ASP A 23 7.92 11.47 -2.51
CA ASP A 23 6.89 12.38 -2.01
C ASP A 23 6.01 12.73 -3.21
N LEU A 24 4.78 12.25 -3.19
CA LEU A 24 3.88 12.22 -4.32
C LEU A 24 2.72 13.18 -4.06
N ASP A 25 2.92 14.45 -4.43
CA ASP A 25 1.81 15.38 -4.63
C ASP A 25 1.16 15.17 -6.01
N ALA A 26 0.04 15.84 -6.28
CA ALA A 26 -0.63 15.74 -7.58
C ALA A 26 0.26 16.09 -8.78
N GLY A 27 1.18 17.04 -8.64
CA GLY A 27 2.11 17.44 -9.69
C GLY A 27 3.16 16.37 -9.96
N ALA A 28 3.77 15.83 -8.92
CA ALA A 28 4.75 14.75 -8.99
C ALA A 28 4.12 13.47 -9.57
N ALA A 29 2.91 13.12 -9.15
CA ALA A 29 2.17 11.96 -9.67
C ALA A 29 1.86 12.10 -11.17
N LYS A 30 1.40 13.29 -11.58
CA LYS A 30 1.13 13.60 -12.98
C LYS A 30 2.40 13.55 -13.81
N ALA A 31 3.49 14.17 -13.35
CA ALA A 31 4.78 14.15 -14.04
C ALA A 31 5.30 12.71 -14.19
N ALA A 32 5.17 11.90 -13.13
CA ALA A 32 5.55 10.50 -13.14
C ALA A 32 4.69 9.69 -14.14
N ALA A 33 3.38 9.85 -14.13
CA ALA A 33 2.49 9.17 -15.08
C ALA A 33 2.74 9.57 -16.55
N GLN A 34 2.94 10.87 -16.80
CA GLN A 34 3.21 11.40 -18.14
C GLN A 34 4.49 10.84 -18.71
N ALA A 35 5.52 10.72 -17.90
CA ALA A 35 6.82 10.38 -18.41
C ALA A 35 7.04 8.84 -18.46
N LEU A 36 6.33 8.06 -17.64
CA LEU A 36 6.05 6.64 -17.93
C LEU A 36 5.39 6.46 -19.30
N THR A 37 4.36 7.27 -19.59
CA THR A 37 3.65 7.20 -20.86
C THR A 37 4.56 7.56 -22.03
N ALA A 38 5.42 8.56 -21.88
CA ALA A 38 6.42 8.94 -22.88
C ALA A 38 7.43 7.81 -23.16
N CYS A 39 8.00 7.19 -22.12
CA CYS A 39 8.88 6.02 -22.28
C CYS A 39 8.18 4.86 -23.01
N ARG A 40 6.88 4.68 -22.77
CA ARG A 40 6.03 3.66 -23.41
C ARG A 40 5.86 3.91 -24.91
N VAL A 41 5.59 5.16 -25.30
CA VAL A 41 5.48 5.58 -26.70
C VAL A 41 6.81 5.42 -27.44
N GLN A 42 7.94 5.66 -26.76
CA GLN A 42 9.28 5.54 -27.34
C GLN A 42 9.79 4.10 -27.44
N GLY A 43 9.01 3.09 -27.04
CA GLY A 43 9.43 1.69 -27.07
C GLY A 43 10.55 1.34 -26.09
N MET A 44 10.88 2.24 -25.16
CA MET A 44 11.93 2.02 -24.14
C MET A 44 11.43 1.25 -22.91
N PHE A 45 10.30 0.55 -23.04
CA PHE A 45 9.60 0.01 -21.88
C PHE A 45 10.24 -1.28 -21.38
N ASN A 46 11.17 -1.13 -20.43
CA ASN A 46 11.44 -2.19 -19.48
C ASN A 46 10.42 -2.05 -18.35
N ASP A 47 9.82 -3.17 -17.95
CA ASP A 47 9.07 -3.25 -16.72
C ASP A 47 9.84 -2.56 -15.58
N LEU A 48 9.18 -1.72 -14.79
CA LEU A 48 9.83 -1.14 -13.63
C LEU A 48 10.02 -2.24 -12.59
N HIS A 49 11.21 -2.82 -12.53
CA HIS A 49 11.59 -3.83 -11.54
C HIS A 49 11.84 -3.18 -10.18
N VAL A 50 10.79 -2.55 -9.63
CA VAL A 50 10.77 -2.03 -8.26
C VAL A 50 10.24 -3.08 -7.31
N HIS A 51 10.99 -3.38 -6.25
CA HIS A 51 10.54 -4.29 -5.21
C HIS A 51 9.80 -3.58 -4.07
N GLU A 52 10.21 -2.36 -3.73
CA GLU A 52 9.61 -1.59 -2.66
C GLU A 52 9.27 -0.18 -3.17
N LEU A 53 8.00 0.19 -3.11
CA LEU A 53 7.54 1.51 -3.47
C LEU A 53 6.89 2.16 -2.24
N ILE A 54 7.43 3.30 -1.86
CA ILE A 54 6.95 4.09 -0.73
C ILE A 54 6.50 5.42 -1.28
N LEU A 55 5.18 5.62 -1.30
CA LEU A 55 4.54 6.85 -1.72
C LEU A 55 4.11 7.58 -0.46
N MET A 56 4.84 8.64 -0.14
CA MET A 56 4.49 9.52 0.96
C MET A 56 3.83 10.77 0.42
N ARG A 57 3.02 11.39 1.27
CA ARG A 57 2.66 12.79 1.13
C ARG A 57 3.19 13.53 2.36
N ARG A 58 4.31 14.25 2.23
CA ARG A 58 4.87 15.02 3.35
C ARG A 58 4.23 16.40 3.48
N SER A 59 3.70 16.94 2.39
CA SER A 59 3.02 18.23 2.39
C SER A 59 1.50 18.09 2.47
N ARG A 60 0.89 18.67 3.52
CA ARG A 60 -0.57 18.89 3.58
C ARG A 60 -1.02 20.00 2.61
N MET A 61 -0.09 20.84 2.15
CA MET A 61 -0.34 21.90 1.17
C MET A 61 -0.19 21.31 -0.25
N GLY A 62 -1.31 21.23 -0.97
CA GLY A 62 -1.40 20.68 -2.33
C GLY A 62 -2.57 19.71 -2.49
N ASP A 63 -2.97 19.42 -3.72
CA ASP A 63 -4.01 18.42 -3.97
C ASP A 63 -3.43 16.99 -3.78
N PRO A 64 -4.22 16.04 -3.24
CA PRO A 64 -3.82 14.64 -3.26
C PRO A 64 -3.59 14.20 -4.70
N PRO A 65 -2.62 13.29 -4.95
CA PRO A 65 -2.51 12.71 -6.27
C PRO A 65 -3.79 11.95 -6.62
N SER A 66 -4.20 12.00 -7.88
CA SER A 66 -5.38 11.26 -8.30
C SER A 66 -5.08 9.75 -8.29
N GLY A 67 -6.11 8.94 -7.99
CA GLY A 67 -6.00 7.49 -8.04
C GLY A 67 -5.51 6.98 -9.40
N GLU A 68 -5.86 7.65 -10.50
CA GLU A 68 -5.43 7.29 -11.86
C GLU A 68 -3.93 7.49 -12.11
N HIS A 69 -3.34 8.58 -11.61
CA HIS A 69 -1.90 8.80 -11.75
C HIS A 69 -1.11 7.76 -10.94
N CYS A 70 -1.55 7.47 -9.71
CA CYS A 70 -0.96 6.41 -8.90
C CYS A 70 -1.15 5.02 -9.54
N ALA A 71 -2.32 4.75 -10.11
CA ALA A 71 -2.61 3.52 -10.83
C ALA A 71 -1.65 3.31 -12.02
N THR A 72 -1.38 4.37 -12.77
CA THR A 72 -0.42 4.34 -13.89
C THR A 72 0.96 3.93 -13.40
N LEU A 73 1.44 4.51 -12.29
CA LEU A 73 2.72 4.16 -11.68
C LEU A 73 2.78 2.70 -11.23
N LEU A 74 1.74 2.23 -10.54
CA LEU A 74 1.68 0.89 -9.99
C LEU A 74 1.53 -0.19 -11.07
N SER A 75 0.90 0.14 -12.20
CA SER A 75 0.82 -0.76 -13.36
C SER A 75 2.18 -1.00 -14.02
N ALA A 76 3.12 -0.06 -13.88
CA ALA A 76 4.48 -0.20 -14.38
C ALA A 76 5.38 -1.02 -13.43
N ALA A 77 5.06 -1.07 -12.13
CA ALA A 77 5.83 -1.76 -11.10
C ALA A 77 5.58 -3.28 -11.08
N SER A 78 6.15 -4.02 -12.05
CA SER A 78 5.83 -5.44 -12.25
C SER A 78 6.42 -6.38 -11.18
N SER A 79 7.41 -5.93 -10.43
CA SER A 79 8.14 -6.75 -9.45
C SER A 79 7.87 -6.37 -7.99
N LEU A 80 6.80 -5.60 -7.77
CA LEU A 80 6.50 -4.99 -6.48
C LEU A 80 6.15 -6.03 -5.42
N ARG A 81 6.87 -5.97 -4.29
CA ARG A 81 6.70 -6.85 -3.13
C ARG A 81 6.29 -6.09 -1.88
N ARG A 82 6.62 -4.80 -1.80
CA ARG A 82 6.20 -3.90 -0.72
C ARG A 82 5.65 -2.63 -1.29
N LEU A 83 4.47 -2.25 -0.83
CA LEU A 83 3.84 -0.97 -1.14
C LEU A 83 3.51 -0.26 0.17
N GLU A 84 3.91 1.00 0.28
CA GLU A 84 3.51 1.88 1.36
C GLU A 84 2.86 3.12 0.75
N LEU A 85 1.64 3.42 1.20
CA LEU A 85 0.84 4.56 0.76
C LEU A 85 0.51 5.41 2.00
N SER A 86 1.32 6.44 2.26
CA SER A 86 1.09 7.36 3.39
C SER A 86 0.16 8.51 2.98
N ASP A 87 -0.89 8.77 3.78
CA ASP A 87 -1.95 9.78 3.53
C ASP A 87 -2.66 9.61 2.17
N ALA A 88 -3.17 8.40 1.95
CA ALA A 88 -3.71 7.95 0.68
C ALA A 88 -5.22 8.17 0.55
N ARG A 89 -5.69 9.39 0.86
CA ARG A 89 -7.12 9.74 0.84
C ARG A 89 -7.77 9.39 -0.50
N GLY A 90 -8.72 8.46 -0.49
CA GLY A 90 -9.46 8.00 -1.68
C GLY A 90 -8.65 7.20 -2.72
N MET A 91 -7.40 6.81 -2.41
CA MET A 91 -6.50 6.19 -3.40
C MET A 91 -6.25 4.70 -3.18
N SER A 92 -6.46 4.17 -1.98
CA SER A 92 -5.99 2.82 -1.61
C SER A 92 -6.58 1.70 -2.47
N GLY A 93 -7.90 1.71 -2.69
CA GLY A 93 -8.58 0.69 -3.52
C GLY A 93 -8.11 0.73 -4.97
N VAL A 94 -8.12 1.92 -5.58
CA VAL A 94 -7.68 2.16 -6.97
C VAL A 94 -6.21 1.77 -7.17
N CYS A 95 -5.34 2.11 -6.21
CA CYS A 95 -3.92 1.79 -6.26
C CYS A 95 -3.67 0.28 -6.23
N VAL A 96 -4.30 -0.43 -5.30
CA VAL A 96 -4.14 -1.90 -5.19
C VAL A 96 -4.75 -2.59 -6.41
N ALA A 97 -5.89 -2.11 -6.92
CA ALA A 97 -6.52 -2.64 -8.13
C ALA A 97 -5.63 -2.51 -9.38
N ALA A 98 -4.84 -1.44 -9.44
CA ALA A 98 -3.97 -1.11 -10.56
C ALA A 98 -2.60 -1.82 -10.52
N LEU A 99 -2.30 -2.57 -9.46
CA LEU A 99 -1.11 -3.42 -9.44
C LEU A 99 -1.17 -4.41 -10.60
N ARG A 100 -0.10 -4.44 -11.39
CA ARG A 100 0.00 -5.39 -12.51
C ARG A 100 0.16 -6.84 -12.03
N ARG A 101 0.91 -7.03 -10.94
CA ARG A 101 1.19 -8.33 -10.32
C ARG A 101 0.88 -8.32 -8.81
N PRO A 102 -0.39 -8.13 -8.42
CA PRO A 102 -0.77 -8.07 -7.01
C PRO A 102 -0.41 -9.35 -6.26
N GLU A 103 -0.34 -10.49 -6.96
CA GLU A 103 0.04 -11.78 -6.38
C GLU A 103 1.47 -11.82 -5.85
N LEU A 104 2.34 -10.87 -6.21
CA LEU A 104 3.71 -10.76 -5.70
C LEU A 104 3.81 -9.91 -4.43
N LEU A 105 2.77 -9.14 -4.10
CA LEU A 105 2.77 -8.23 -2.97
C LEU A 105 2.82 -9.02 -1.65
N ARG A 106 3.81 -8.72 -0.82
CA ARG A 106 4.04 -9.36 0.49
C ARG A 106 3.72 -8.45 1.66
N SER A 107 3.85 -7.15 1.47
CA SER A 107 3.67 -6.14 2.50
C SER A 107 2.92 -4.96 1.91
N LEU A 108 1.84 -4.56 2.58
CA LEU A 108 1.11 -3.36 2.24
C LEU A 108 0.90 -2.51 3.49
N GLU A 109 1.25 -1.25 3.38
CA GLU A 109 0.92 -0.24 4.39
C GLU A 109 0.08 0.86 3.76
N VAL A 110 -1.03 1.16 4.42
CA VAL A 110 -1.98 2.17 3.99
C VAL A 110 -2.21 3.13 5.16
N GLY A 111 -1.84 4.38 4.95
CA GLY A 111 -1.91 5.47 5.92
C GLY A 111 -3.31 6.03 6.12
N ALA A 112 -3.41 6.97 7.07
CA ALA A 112 -4.66 7.64 7.46
C ALA A 112 -5.43 8.24 6.28
N GLY A 113 -6.76 8.18 6.34
CA GLY A 113 -7.64 8.74 5.31
C GLY A 113 -7.90 7.83 4.11
N ALA A 114 -7.26 6.65 4.05
CA ALA A 114 -7.62 5.61 3.10
C ALA A 114 -8.96 4.95 3.50
N THR A 115 -10.04 5.65 3.20
CA THR A 115 -11.42 5.19 3.33
C THR A 115 -11.80 4.49 2.04
N ALA A 116 -11.47 3.21 1.94
CA ALA A 116 -12.25 2.31 1.10
C ALA A 116 -13.22 1.60 2.05
N GLU A 117 -14.48 1.47 1.64
CA GLU A 117 -15.44 0.63 2.36
C GLU A 117 -14.81 -0.77 2.55
N PRO A 118 -15.01 -1.41 3.71
CA PRO A 118 -14.47 -2.73 4.00
C PRO A 118 -14.62 -3.75 2.86
N HIS A 119 -15.74 -3.71 2.15
CA HIS A 119 -16.04 -4.64 1.05
C HIS A 119 -15.12 -4.43 -0.15
N ASP A 120 -14.81 -3.20 -0.51
CA ASP A 120 -13.94 -2.87 -1.66
C ASP A 120 -12.51 -3.35 -1.41
N MET A 121 -12.05 -3.19 -0.17
CA MET A 121 -10.73 -3.65 0.26
C MET A 121 -10.58 -5.16 0.06
N VAL A 122 -11.54 -5.95 0.52
CA VAL A 122 -11.49 -7.42 0.40
C VAL A 122 -11.40 -7.87 -1.07
N GLN A 123 -12.19 -7.26 -1.95
CA GLN A 123 -12.15 -7.59 -3.39
C GLN A 123 -10.78 -7.32 -4.01
N HIS A 124 -10.17 -6.18 -3.68
CA HIS A 124 -8.84 -5.85 -4.18
C HIS A 124 -7.74 -6.74 -3.58
N PHE A 125 -7.86 -7.09 -2.29
CA PHE A 125 -6.90 -7.94 -1.60
C PHE A 125 -6.99 -9.42 -1.97
N ALA A 126 -8.12 -9.91 -2.48
CA ALA A 126 -8.24 -11.28 -2.96
C ALA A 126 -7.24 -11.65 -4.06
N ARG A 127 -6.69 -10.65 -4.76
CA ARG A 127 -5.64 -10.84 -5.76
C ARG A 127 -4.23 -10.91 -5.16
N CYS A 128 -4.05 -10.48 -3.91
CA CYS A 128 -2.77 -10.39 -3.21
C CYS A 128 -2.41 -11.70 -2.48
N ARG A 129 -2.31 -12.82 -3.21
CA ARG A 129 -2.13 -14.16 -2.62
C ARG A 129 -0.86 -14.34 -1.77
N CYS A 130 0.18 -13.53 -2.01
CA CYS A 130 1.42 -13.57 -1.23
C CYS A 130 1.45 -12.57 -0.06
N LEU A 131 0.36 -11.85 0.22
CA LEU A 131 0.34 -10.82 1.25
C LEU A 131 0.57 -11.46 2.62
N ARG A 132 1.59 -10.99 3.33
CA ARG A 132 1.99 -11.47 4.67
C ARG A 132 1.76 -10.42 5.75
N SER A 133 1.90 -9.15 5.42
CA SER A 133 1.70 -8.04 6.34
C SER A 133 0.78 -6.99 5.72
N LEU A 134 -0.22 -6.56 6.49
CA LEU A 134 -1.15 -5.49 6.12
C LEU A 134 -1.22 -4.49 7.27
N HIS A 135 -0.84 -3.24 7.03
CA HIS A 135 -0.96 -2.16 8.01
C HIS A 135 -2.00 -1.16 7.51
N LEU A 136 -3.03 -0.92 8.31
CA LEU A 136 -4.11 0.00 8.01
C LEU A 136 -4.17 1.07 9.10
N SER A 137 -3.96 2.32 8.73
CA SER A 137 -4.03 3.46 9.64
C SER A 137 -5.22 4.33 9.31
N GLY A 138 -5.92 4.81 10.33
CA GLY A 138 -6.78 5.98 10.32
C GLY A 138 -8.15 5.88 9.64
N SER A 139 -8.78 4.69 9.55
CA SER A 139 -10.11 4.59 8.91
C SER A 139 -11.09 3.57 9.49
N ALA A 140 -10.73 2.76 10.49
CA ALA A 140 -11.64 1.73 10.99
C ALA A 140 -11.89 1.88 12.50
N SER A 141 -13.17 2.03 12.86
CA SER A 141 -13.61 1.63 14.20
C SER A 141 -13.22 0.16 14.42
N THR A 142 -13.09 -0.25 15.68
CA THR A 142 -12.70 -1.63 16.00
C THR A 142 -13.65 -2.68 15.42
N SER A 143 -14.92 -2.31 15.19
CA SER A 143 -15.92 -3.17 14.53
C SER A 143 -15.69 -3.32 13.03
N ALA A 144 -15.32 -2.25 12.32
CA ALA A 144 -14.99 -2.32 10.89
C ALA A 144 -13.72 -3.17 10.65
N ALA A 145 -12.71 -3.04 11.52
CA ALA A 145 -11.51 -3.87 11.47
C ALA A 145 -11.84 -5.37 11.67
N ARG A 146 -12.76 -5.69 12.59
CA ARG A 146 -13.26 -7.06 12.81
C ARG A 146 -13.96 -7.63 11.58
N ALA A 147 -14.84 -6.86 10.96
CA ALA A 147 -15.56 -7.29 9.75
C ALA A 147 -14.61 -7.56 8.57
N LEU A 148 -13.46 -6.88 8.51
CA LEU A 148 -12.45 -7.06 7.47
C LEU A 148 -11.58 -8.31 7.63
N LEU A 149 -11.30 -8.72 8.87
CA LEU A 149 -10.29 -9.75 9.14
C LEU A 149 -10.68 -11.12 8.62
N GLU A 150 -11.92 -11.55 8.82
CA GLU A 150 -12.35 -12.89 8.38
C GLU A 150 -12.32 -13.03 6.84
N PRO A 151 -12.88 -12.09 6.05
CA PRO A 151 -12.75 -12.16 4.60
C PRO A 151 -11.29 -12.01 4.11
N LEU A 152 -10.49 -11.14 4.74
CA LEU A 152 -9.09 -10.93 4.38
C LEU A 152 -8.24 -12.18 4.59
N THR A 153 -8.41 -12.87 5.72
CA THR A 153 -7.66 -14.09 6.02
C THR A 153 -8.04 -15.24 5.11
N ARG A 154 -9.31 -15.31 4.69
CA ARG A 154 -9.76 -16.26 3.66
C ARG A 154 -9.17 -15.94 2.28
N ALA A 155 -9.10 -14.65 1.94
CA ALA A 155 -8.63 -14.17 0.64
C ALA A 155 -7.08 -14.20 0.51
N CYS A 156 -6.37 -14.01 1.62
CA CYS A 156 -4.92 -13.96 1.71
C CYS A 156 -4.41 -15.07 2.67
N PRO A 157 -4.24 -16.31 2.21
CA PRO A 157 -3.91 -17.45 3.08
C PRO A 157 -2.51 -17.36 3.71
N LEU A 158 -1.66 -16.45 3.23
CA LEU A 158 -0.31 -16.21 3.74
C LEU A 158 -0.23 -15.02 4.70
N LEU A 159 -1.37 -14.37 5.02
CA LEU A 159 -1.43 -13.19 5.87
C LEU A 159 -1.13 -13.59 7.33
N ARG A 160 -0.10 -12.96 7.90
CA ARG A 160 0.38 -13.24 9.27
C ARG A 160 0.17 -12.08 10.22
N THR A 161 0.19 -10.86 9.69
CA THR A 161 0.19 -9.65 10.52
C THR A 161 -0.80 -8.64 9.94
N VAL A 162 -1.72 -8.15 10.77
CA VAL A 162 -2.66 -7.10 10.41
C VAL A 162 -2.68 -6.00 11.47
N VAL A 163 -2.01 -4.89 11.22
CA VAL A 163 -1.94 -3.78 12.18
C VAL A 163 -3.05 -2.78 11.87
N PHE A 164 -3.86 -2.43 12.87
CA PHE A 164 -4.83 -1.35 12.77
C PHE A 164 -4.45 -0.20 13.71
N ARG A 165 -4.31 1.01 13.15
CA ARG A 165 -4.11 2.23 13.97
C ARG A 165 -5.35 3.11 13.87
N SER A 166 -6.04 3.33 14.99
CA SER A 166 -7.15 4.29 15.04
C SER A 166 -6.64 5.72 15.07
N THR A 167 -7.42 6.66 14.54
CA THR A 167 -7.19 8.11 14.73
C THR A 167 -7.48 8.58 16.16
N GLU A 168 -8.19 7.79 16.96
CA GLU A 168 -8.55 8.11 18.36
C GLU A 168 -7.39 7.89 19.36
N GLY A 169 -6.16 7.69 18.88
CA GLY A 169 -4.97 7.52 19.73
C GLY A 169 -4.76 6.10 20.28
N GLU A 170 -5.74 5.21 20.17
CA GLU A 170 -5.54 3.78 20.47
C GLU A 170 -5.01 3.02 19.24
N SER A 171 -3.73 2.64 19.27
CA SER A 171 -3.18 1.67 18.34
C SER A 171 -3.51 0.24 18.81
N ARG A 172 -4.20 -0.55 17.98
CA ARG A 172 -4.51 -1.96 18.27
C ARG A 172 -3.95 -2.83 17.15
N SER A 173 -2.90 -3.58 17.46
CA SER A 173 -2.32 -4.50 16.50
C SER A 173 -3.03 -5.84 16.57
N VAL A 174 -3.45 -6.36 15.44
CA VAL A 174 -4.01 -7.71 15.35
C VAL A 174 -2.96 -8.63 14.74
N TRP A 175 -2.66 -9.70 15.46
CA TRP A 175 -1.81 -10.76 14.93
C TRP A 175 -2.69 -11.88 14.46
N VAL A 176 -2.43 -12.34 13.23
CA VAL A 176 -3.12 -13.49 12.64
C VAL A 176 -2.09 -14.59 12.55
N ASP A 177 -1.94 -15.35 13.63
CA ASP A 177 -1.01 -16.48 13.64
C ASP A 177 -1.72 -17.67 13.00
N THR A 178 -1.34 -18.07 11.78
CA THR A 178 -2.05 -19.18 11.13
C THR A 178 -1.15 -20.18 10.45
N PRO A 179 -1.45 -21.47 10.72
CA PRO A 179 -2.14 -22.31 9.73
C PRO A 179 -3.66 -22.53 9.96
N ALA A 180 -4.25 -22.13 11.11
CA ALA A 180 -5.62 -22.53 11.51
C ALA A 180 -6.62 -21.37 11.83
N GLY A 181 -6.37 -20.15 11.35
CA GLY A 181 -7.35 -19.05 11.44
C GLY A 181 -7.48 -18.33 12.79
N THR A 182 -6.60 -18.53 13.77
CA THR A 182 -6.73 -17.87 15.08
C THR A 182 -6.30 -16.41 15.03
N VAL A 183 -7.27 -15.51 15.24
CA VAL A 183 -7.05 -14.06 15.31
C VAL A 183 -6.76 -13.65 16.75
N HIS A 184 -5.57 -13.12 17.00
CA HIS A 184 -5.15 -12.60 18.29
C HIS A 184 -5.22 -11.08 18.31
N TRP A 185 -6.02 -10.54 19.21
CA TRP A 185 -6.10 -9.09 19.43
C TRP A 185 -5.05 -8.70 20.48
N ALA A 186 -4.17 -7.77 20.12
CA ALA A 186 -3.22 -7.19 21.05
C ALA A 186 -3.32 -5.66 21.04
N ARG A 187 -3.15 -5.04 22.20
CA ARG A 187 -2.92 -3.60 22.26
C ARG A 187 -1.46 -3.37 21.89
N ALA A 188 -1.19 -2.51 20.92
CA ALA A 188 0.19 -2.19 20.57
C ALA A 188 0.67 -1.08 21.50
N ASP A 189 1.41 -1.45 22.54
CA ASP A 189 2.24 -0.47 23.25
C ASP A 189 3.41 -0.11 22.36
N THR A 190 3.53 1.18 22.06
CA THR A 190 4.48 1.76 21.09
C THR A 190 5.96 1.65 21.48
N SER A 191 6.31 0.90 22.53
CA SER A 191 7.66 0.84 23.09
C SER A 191 8.18 -0.54 23.47
N SER A 192 7.43 -1.63 23.23
CA SER A 192 7.80 -2.95 23.75
C SER A 192 7.61 -4.07 22.74
N THR A 193 8.69 -4.78 22.42
CA THR A 193 8.69 -6.08 21.72
C THR A 193 8.07 -7.22 22.55
N LYS A 194 7.51 -6.94 23.73
CA LYS A 194 6.77 -7.92 24.53
C LYS A 194 5.28 -7.80 24.29
N TRP A 195 4.75 -8.80 23.61
CA TRP A 195 3.35 -8.99 23.30
C TRP A 195 2.66 -9.70 24.46
N ALA A 196 1.66 -9.07 25.07
CA ALA A 196 0.80 -9.71 26.06
C ALA A 196 -0.47 -10.23 25.37
N ARG A 197 -0.81 -11.50 25.63
CA ARG A 197 -2.04 -12.14 25.15
C ARG A 197 -3.21 -11.49 25.89
N ALA A 198 -4.08 -10.76 25.19
CA ALA A 198 -5.34 -10.33 25.77
C ALA A 198 -6.31 -11.52 25.76
N THR A 199 -6.60 -12.06 26.94
CA THR A 199 -7.69 -13.02 27.17
C THR A 199 -9.03 -12.31 27.22
#